data_AF-A0A7J0GBZ5-F1
#
_entry.id   AF-A0A7J0GBZ5-F1
#
_cell.length_a   1.000
_cell.length_b   1.000
_cell.length_c   1.000
_cell.angle_alpha   90.00
_cell.angle_beta   90.00
_cell.angle_gamma   90.00
#
_symmetry.space_group_name_H-M   'P 1'
#
loop_
_entity.id
_entity.type
_entity.pdbx_description
1 polymer ?
#
loop_
_entity_poly.entity_id
_entity_poly.type
_entity_poly.pdbx_seq_one_letter_code
_entity_poly.pdbx_strand_id
1 'polypeptide(L)'
;MASSNSVIYLLLLFLLILLQAIPPSSPLMMPENATCVDDGYFGELKFLDPQEGLGFFPSQVYKALYTAGYKQMAWIVHEKLIPTVRSCFRYNGTITIFAPKDDALLFYFRKIKLLQHVVPMKLDRDTLKTFPNNSTILTFQFSGHLKVHRPFFDDGTRDSIINGKLIKDWEIYNDGRVIVHGVPRVFCDSSNTNFDGIYQFANTLPQDKKEIAQTMIFET
;
A
#
# COMPACT_ATOMS: atom_id res chain seq x y z
N MET A 1 3.09 36.53 41.96
CA MET A 1 2.28 36.58 40.74
C MET A 1 3.13 36.08 39.60
N ALA A 2 2.95 34.81 39.19
CA ALA A 2 3.65 34.29 38.01
C ALA A 2 3.06 34.98 36.77
N SER A 3 3.92 35.61 35.97
CA SER A 3 3.54 36.24 34.69
C SER A 3 2.85 35.19 33.80
N SER A 4 1.70 35.52 33.21
CA SER A 4 0.92 34.63 32.34
C SER A 4 1.76 34.00 31.22
N ASN A 5 2.84 34.66 30.82
CA ASN A 5 3.77 34.15 29.82
C ASN A 5 4.54 32.92 30.32
N SER A 6 4.85 32.83 31.61
CA SER A 6 5.60 31.72 32.19
C SER A 6 4.82 30.40 32.16
N VAL A 7 3.49 30.47 32.30
CA VAL A 7 2.62 29.28 32.25
C VAL A 7 2.56 28.73 30.83
N ILE A 8 2.47 29.62 29.83
CA ILE A 8 2.45 29.24 28.41
C ILE A 8 3.77 28.56 28.01
N TYR A 9 4.92 29.09 28.46
CA TYR A 9 6.22 28.47 28.21
C TYR A 9 6.35 27.09 28.84
N LEU A 10 5.85 26.90 30.07
CA LEU A 10 5.83 25.60 30.73
C LEU A 10 4.94 24.59 29.99
N LEU A 11 3.80 25.03 29.47
CA LEU A 11 2.87 24.20 28.71
C LEU A 11 3.46 23.79 27.34
N LEU A 12 4.11 24.73 26.65
CA LEU A 12 4.83 24.45 25.40
C LEU A 12 6.02 23.52 25.62
N LEU A 13 6.79 23.72 26.70
CA LEU A 13 7.90 22.84 27.06
C LEU A 13 7.41 21.42 27.38
N PHE A 14 6.29 21.31 28.13
CA PHE A 14 5.68 20.03 28.44
C PHE A 14 5.13 19.33 27.19
N LEU A 15 4.55 20.08 26.25
CA LEU A 15 4.09 19.54 24.96
C LEU A 15 5.27 19.04 24.12
N LEU A 16 6.39 19.78 24.08
CA LEU A 16 7.61 19.37 23.39
C LEU A 16 8.22 18.12 24.01
N ILE A 17 8.23 18.00 25.34
CA ILE A 17 8.69 16.80 26.05
C ILE A 17 7.76 15.61 25.74
N LEU A 18 6.45 15.82 25.68
CA LEU A 18 5.49 14.78 25.27
C LEU A 18 5.69 14.35 23.81
N LEU A 19 6.01 15.27 22.90
CA LEU A 19 6.35 14.93 21.51
C LEU A 19 7.65 14.14 21.39
N GLN A 20 8.62 14.36 22.28
CA GLN A 20 9.87 13.58 22.35
C GLN A 20 9.70 12.24 23.10
N ALA A 21 8.65 12.10 23.90
CA ALA A 21 8.28 10.87 24.61
C ALA A 21 7.38 9.94 23.78
N ILE A 22 6.89 10.39 22.61
CA ILE A 22 6.39 9.45 21.60
C ILE A 22 7.63 8.62 21.21
N PRO A 23 7.68 7.31 21.51
CA PRO A 23 8.79 6.49 21.06
C PRO A 23 8.89 6.74 19.55
N PRO A 24 10.08 7.06 18.99
CA PRO A 24 10.23 7.14 17.56
C PRO A 24 9.60 5.87 17.03
N SER A 25 8.49 5.99 16.29
CA SER A 25 7.72 4.87 15.79
C SER A 25 8.74 3.91 15.25
N SER A 26 8.96 2.81 15.98
CA SER A 26 10.19 2.05 15.84
C SER A 26 10.37 1.79 14.37
N PRO A 27 11.46 2.25 13.72
CA PRO A 27 11.72 1.76 12.38
C PRO A 27 11.64 0.25 12.54
N LEU A 28 10.73 -0.39 11.79
CA LEU A 28 10.58 -1.83 11.81
C LEU A 28 11.98 -2.38 11.56
N MET A 29 12.70 -2.74 12.63
CA MET A 29 13.92 -3.51 12.54
C MET A 29 13.42 -4.84 12.06
N MET A 30 13.42 -5.00 10.74
CA MET A 30 13.38 -6.31 10.13
C MET A 30 14.50 -7.10 10.81
N PRO A 31 14.20 -8.29 11.36
CA PRO A 31 15.19 -9.06 12.08
C PRO A 31 16.44 -9.21 11.21
N GLU A 32 17.61 -8.98 11.80
CA GLU A 32 18.94 -9.06 11.16
C GLU A 32 19.21 -10.44 10.52
N ASN A 33 18.35 -11.42 10.83
CA ASN A 33 18.37 -12.79 10.33
C ASN A 33 17.35 -13.03 9.20
N ALA A 34 16.69 -11.99 8.68
CA ALA A 34 15.99 -12.05 7.40
C ALA A 34 17.04 -12.09 6.28
N THR A 35 17.82 -13.18 6.25
CA THR A 35 18.64 -13.58 5.12
C THR A 35 17.82 -13.37 3.87
N CYS A 36 18.35 -12.57 2.94
CA CYS A 36 17.92 -12.41 1.55
C CYS A 36 16.87 -13.45 1.18
N VAL A 37 15.60 -13.06 1.33
CA VAL A 37 14.48 -13.93 1.00
C VAL A 37 14.42 -13.96 -0.51
N ASP A 38 15.10 -14.97 -1.08
CA ASP A 38 14.96 -15.35 -2.48
C ASP A 38 13.46 -15.45 -2.80
N ASP A 39 13.08 -14.99 -3.98
CA ASP A 39 11.70 -14.87 -4.44
C ASP A 39 10.94 -16.23 -4.56
N GLY A 40 11.56 -17.31 -4.10
CA GLY A 40 11.05 -18.67 -3.99
C GLY A 40 9.91 -18.89 -2.98
N TYR A 41 9.50 -17.92 -2.15
CA TYR A 41 8.36 -18.12 -1.22
C TYR A 41 7.04 -18.40 -1.92
N PHE A 42 6.86 -17.91 -3.15
CA PHE A 42 5.62 -18.09 -3.89
C PHE A 42 5.73 -19.15 -4.99
N GLY A 43 6.94 -19.64 -5.29
CA GLY A 43 7.23 -20.58 -6.39
C GLY A 43 6.73 -20.06 -7.74
N GLU A 44 6.63 -20.93 -8.75
CA GLU A 44 5.73 -20.66 -9.88
C GLU A 44 4.30 -20.54 -9.35
N LEU A 45 3.66 -19.39 -9.61
CA LEU A 45 2.23 -19.21 -9.37
C LEU A 45 1.47 -20.08 -10.36
N LYS A 46 1.25 -21.35 -10.00
CA LYS A 46 0.25 -22.19 -10.66
C LYS A 46 -1.10 -21.79 -10.10
N PHE A 47 -1.89 -21.08 -10.91
CA PHE A 47 -3.28 -20.77 -10.59
C PHE A 47 -4.06 -22.09 -10.62
N LEU A 48 -4.17 -22.72 -9.46
CA LEU A 48 -5.03 -23.87 -9.27
C LEU A 48 -6.42 -23.33 -8.96
N ASP A 49 -7.41 -23.76 -9.72
CA ASP A 49 -8.81 -23.61 -9.32
C ASP A 49 -8.95 -24.31 -7.94
N PRO A 50 -9.53 -23.66 -6.91
CA PRO A 50 -9.67 -24.29 -5.61
C PRO A 50 -10.45 -25.59 -5.79
N GLN A 51 -9.78 -26.74 -5.68
CA GLN A 51 -10.48 -28.01 -5.77
C GLN A 51 -11.41 -28.10 -4.55
N GLU A 52 -12.72 -28.03 -4.82
CA GLU A 52 -13.77 -28.37 -3.88
C GLU A 52 -13.63 -29.86 -3.50
N GLY A 53 -12.76 -30.18 -2.55
CA GLY A 53 -12.46 -31.58 -2.25
C GLY A 53 -11.92 -31.88 -0.86
N LEU A 54 -11.13 -30.99 -0.24
CA LEU A 54 -10.60 -31.22 1.11
C LEU A 54 -10.37 -29.90 1.85
N GLY A 55 -11.23 -29.59 2.82
CA GLY A 55 -10.92 -28.67 3.92
C GLY A 55 -10.70 -27.19 3.59
N PHE A 56 -11.08 -26.71 2.41
CA PHE A 56 -11.00 -25.28 2.09
C PHE A 56 -12.09 -24.51 2.84
N PHE A 57 -11.70 -23.77 3.89
CA PHE A 57 -12.59 -22.90 4.66
C PHE A 57 -12.32 -21.44 4.30
N PRO A 58 -13.06 -20.87 3.33
CA PRO A 58 -12.79 -19.52 2.84
C PRO A 58 -12.95 -18.50 3.96
N SER A 59 -11.87 -17.79 4.25
CA SER A 59 -11.90 -16.63 5.17
C SER A 59 -12.84 -15.53 4.68
N GLN A 60 -13.22 -14.61 5.55
CA GLN A 60 -14.02 -13.44 5.14
C GLN A 60 -13.29 -12.57 4.12
N VAL A 61 -11.96 -12.43 4.27
CA VAL A 61 -11.08 -11.74 3.30
C VAL A 61 -11.18 -12.41 1.92
N TYR A 62 -11.10 -13.74 1.87
CA TYR A 62 -11.24 -14.51 0.63
C TYR A 62 -12.60 -14.24 -0.04
N LYS A 63 -13.69 -14.36 0.70
CA LYS A 63 -15.05 -14.17 0.18
C LYS A 63 -15.23 -12.77 -0.39
N ALA A 64 -14.78 -11.75 0.34
CA ALA A 64 -14.87 -10.35 -0.09
C ALA A 64 -14.14 -10.10 -1.41
N LEU A 65 -12.88 -10.54 -1.52
CA LEU A 65 -12.10 -10.42 -2.75
C LEU A 65 -12.72 -11.21 -3.92
N TYR A 66 -13.15 -12.44 -3.67
CA TYR A 66 -13.73 -13.30 -4.71
C TYR A 66 -15.01 -12.68 -5.28
N THR A 67 -15.91 -12.19 -4.41
CA THR A 67 -17.15 -11.50 -4.81
C THR A 67 -16.86 -10.19 -5.55
N ALA A 68 -15.79 -9.47 -5.18
CA ALA A 68 -15.36 -8.25 -5.86
C ALA A 68 -14.67 -8.50 -7.22
N GLY A 69 -14.52 -9.75 -7.67
CA GLY A 69 -13.91 -10.09 -8.96
C GLY A 69 -12.39 -10.23 -8.94
N TYR A 70 -11.78 -10.31 -7.75
CA TYR A 70 -10.35 -10.51 -7.52
C TYR A 70 -10.07 -11.98 -7.16
N LYS A 71 -10.46 -12.93 -8.00
CA LYS A 71 -10.52 -14.36 -7.64
C LYS A 71 -9.13 -14.96 -7.42
N GLN A 72 -8.16 -14.61 -8.26
CA GLN A 72 -6.79 -15.08 -8.10
C GLN A 72 -6.16 -14.48 -6.84
N MET A 73 -6.36 -13.18 -6.62
CA MET A 73 -5.89 -12.53 -5.39
C MET A 73 -6.60 -13.02 -4.14
N ALA A 74 -7.88 -13.41 -4.20
CA ALA A 74 -8.58 -14.02 -3.07
C ALA A 74 -7.83 -15.25 -2.57
N TRP A 75 -7.48 -16.15 -3.49
CA TRP A 75 -6.71 -17.36 -3.18
C TRP A 75 -5.30 -17.01 -2.69
N ILE A 76 -4.57 -16.16 -3.41
CA ILE A 76 -3.19 -15.76 -3.04
C ILE A 76 -3.15 -15.12 -1.65
N VAL A 77 -4.11 -14.25 -1.32
CA VAL A 77 -4.20 -13.59 -0.02
C VAL A 77 -4.43 -14.60 1.10
N HIS A 78 -5.39 -15.50 0.88
CA HIS A 78 -5.79 -16.49 1.87
C HIS A 78 -4.72 -17.55 2.12
N GLU A 79 -4.19 -18.15 1.06
CA GLU A 79 -3.27 -19.30 1.15
C GLU A 79 -1.82 -18.89 1.34
N LYS A 80 -1.42 -17.71 0.84
CA LYS A 80 -0.01 -17.33 0.79
C LYS A 80 0.31 -16.04 1.55
N LEU A 81 -0.28 -14.90 1.19
CA LEU A 81 0.19 -13.61 1.72
C LEU A 81 -0.04 -13.46 3.22
N ILE A 82 -1.27 -13.68 3.70
CA ILE A 82 -1.56 -13.56 5.13
C ILE A 82 -0.74 -14.59 5.93
N PRO A 83 -0.75 -15.91 5.60
CA PRO A 83 0.08 -16.89 6.30
C PRO A 83 1.57 -16.54 6.30
N THR A 84 2.13 -16.09 5.19
CA THR A 84 3.55 -15.70 5.09
C THR A 84 3.87 -14.53 6.03
N VAL A 85 3.04 -13.48 6.02
CA VAL A 85 3.24 -12.31 6.89
C VAL A 85 3.11 -12.66 8.37
N ARG A 86 2.12 -13.49 8.73
CA ARG A 86 1.90 -13.89 10.13
C ARG A 86 2.98 -14.86 10.63
N SER A 87 3.33 -15.87 9.84
CA SER A 87 4.20 -16.97 10.27
C SER A 87 5.68 -16.72 9.98
N CYS A 88 6.02 -16.33 8.76
CA CYS A 88 7.42 -16.17 8.33
C CYS A 88 7.99 -14.83 8.81
N PHE A 89 7.24 -13.74 8.64
CA PHE A 89 7.65 -12.41 9.14
C PHE A 89 7.30 -12.19 10.61
N ARG A 90 6.57 -13.12 11.25
CA ARG A 90 6.11 -13.03 12.65
C ARG A 90 5.39 -11.71 12.97
N TYR A 91 4.71 -11.13 11.99
CA TYR A 91 4.06 -9.83 12.12
C TYR A 91 2.59 -10.00 12.52
N ASN A 92 2.25 -9.53 13.71
CA ASN A 92 0.89 -9.61 14.27
C ASN A 92 0.09 -8.30 14.23
N GLY A 93 0.66 -7.23 13.66
CA GLY A 93 0.00 -5.92 13.53
C GLY A 93 -1.02 -5.83 12.38
N THR A 94 -1.54 -4.64 12.14
CA THR A 94 -2.46 -4.39 11.00
C THR A 94 -1.69 -4.39 9.69
N ILE A 95 -2.24 -5.07 8.68
CA ILE A 95 -1.69 -5.05 7.32
C ILE A 95 -2.68 -4.44 6.34
N THR A 96 -2.15 -3.77 5.32
CA THR A 96 -2.92 -3.35 4.15
C THR A 96 -2.41 -4.07 2.91
N ILE A 97 -3.30 -4.62 2.12
CA ILE A 97 -3.02 -5.37 0.90
C ILE A 97 -3.60 -4.61 -0.30
N PHE A 98 -2.77 -4.36 -1.30
CA PHE A 98 -3.18 -3.79 -2.58
C PHE A 98 -3.32 -4.89 -3.61
N ALA A 99 -4.51 -5.48 -3.76
CA ALA A 99 -4.80 -6.62 -4.61
C ALA A 99 -4.90 -6.23 -6.09
N PRO A 100 -3.98 -6.68 -6.97
CA PRO A 100 -4.13 -6.48 -8.41
C PRO A 100 -5.32 -7.24 -8.98
N LYS A 101 -5.94 -6.69 -10.02
CA LYS A 101 -6.95 -7.44 -10.79
C LYS A 101 -6.36 -8.71 -11.42
N ASP A 102 -7.22 -9.70 -11.62
CA ASP A 102 -6.87 -11.02 -12.12
C ASP A 102 -6.22 -10.97 -13.52
N ASP A 103 -6.71 -10.10 -14.40
CA ASP A 103 -6.12 -9.87 -15.72
C ASP A 103 -4.70 -9.31 -15.62
N ALA A 104 -4.46 -8.40 -14.67
CA ALA A 104 -3.14 -7.86 -14.41
C ALA A 104 -2.16 -8.90 -13.87
N LEU A 105 -2.60 -10.00 -13.27
CA LEU A 105 -1.70 -11.08 -12.87
C LEU A 105 -1.26 -11.95 -14.05
N LEU A 106 -2.15 -12.15 -15.03
CA LEU A 106 -1.87 -12.96 -16.22
C LEU A 106 -0.76 -12.36 -17.09
N PHE A 107 -0.67 -11.03 -17.18
CA PHE A 107 0.34 -10.38 -18.02
C PHE A 107 1.78 -10.48 -17.47
N TYR A 108 1.95 -10.83 -16.19
CA TYR A 108 3.27 -10.89 -15.53
C TYR A 108 3.67 -12.35 -15.30
N PHE A 109 3.94 -13.07 -16.39
CA PHE A 109 4.43 -14.46 -16.39
C PHE A 109 5.81 -14.67 -15.73
N ARG A 110 6.47 -13.63 -15.19
CA ARG A 110 7.77 -13.73 -14.50
C ARG A 110 7.71 -13.06 -13.13
N LYS A 111 8.08 -13.83 -12.10
CA LYS A 111 8.46 -13.41 -10.72
C LYS A 111 7.72 -12.17 -10.21
N ILE A 112 6.40 -12.28 -10.04
CA ILE A 112 5.61 -11.24 -9.38
C ILE A 112 6.07 -11.12 -7.91
N LYS A 113 6.54 -9.93 -7.52
CA LYS A 113 6.90 -9.62 -6.14
C LYS A 113 5.63 -9.37 -5.32
N LEU A 114 4.89 -10.41 -4.97
CA LEU A 114 3.59 -10.27 -4.29
C LEU A 114 3.70 -9.57 -2.92
N LEU A 115 4.84 -9.70 -2.22
CA LEU A 115 5.07 -8.98 -0.97
C LEU A 115 5.20 -7.46 -1.15
N GLN A 116 5.44 -6.97 -2.36
CA GLN A 116 5.42 -5.54 -2.71
C GLN A 116 4.02 -4.95 -2.54
N HIS A 117 2.99 -5.78 -2.58
CA HIS A 117 1.60 -5.38 -2.43
C HIS A 117 1.11 -5.37 -0.99
N VAL A 118 1.95 -5.72 -0.01
CA VAL A 118 1.56 -5.80 1.39
C VAL A 118 2.36 -4.80 2.22
N VAL A 119 1.64 -4.00 3.01
CA VAL A 119 2.18 -2.94 3.84
C VAL A 119 1.91 -3.24 5.32
N PRO A 120 2.89 -3.07 6.23
CA PRO A 120 2.76 -3.34 7.67
C PRO A 120 2.13 -2.19 8.46
N MET A 121 1.05 -1.60 7.94
CA MET A 121 0.28 -0.56 8.64
C MET A 121 -1.16 -0.46 8.14
N LYS A 122 -1.99 0.22 8.94
CA LYS A 122 -3.36 0.57 8.60
C LYS A 122 -3.37 1.71 7.58
N LEU A 123 -3.91 1.46 6.39
CA LEU A 123 -4.05 2.45 5.33
C LEU A 123 -5.46 2.37 4.75
N ASP A 124 -6.46 2.87 5.48
CA ASP A 124 -7.79 3.09 4.89
C ASP A 124 -7.76 4.27 3.90
N ARG A 125 -8.86 4.47 3.16
CA ARG A 125 -8.94 5.50 2.12
C ARG A 125 -8.63 6.89 2.67
N ASP A 126 -9.21 7.24 3.81
CA ASP A 126 -9.05 8.55 4.43
C ASP A 126 -7.63 8.73 4.96
N THR A 127 -7.06 7.71 5.58
CA THR A 127 -5.66 7.71 6.01
C THR A 127 -4.75 7.99 4.82
N LEU A 128 -4.94 7.30 3.68
CA LEU A 128 -4.13 7.51 2.47
C LEU A 128 -4.26 8.92 1.90
N LYS A 129 -5.43 9.55 1.95
CA LYS A 129 -5.60 10.96 1.54
C LYS A 129 -4.74 11.92 2.36
N THR A 130 -4.49 11.60 3.62
CA THR A 130 -3.67 12.46 4.50
C THR A 130 -2.16 12.27 4.30
N PHE A 131 -1.71 11.21 3.62
CA PHE A 131 -0.28 10.94 3.43
C PHE A 131 0.43 12.09 2.72
N PRO A 132 1.63 12.53 3.16
CA PRO A 132 2.36 13.59 2.49
C PRO A 132 2.62 13.25 1.01
N ASN A 133 2.51 14.25 0.14
CA ASN A 133 2.84 14.07 -1.27
C ASN A 133 4.32 13.67 -1.42
N ASN A 134 4.63 12.77 -2.36
CA ASN A 134 5.95 12.17 -2.59
C ASN A 134 6.52 11.38 -1.41
N SER A 135 5.70 11.00 -0.44
CA SER A 135 6.13 10.12 0.65
C SER A 135 6.28 8.67 0.18
N THR A 136 7.03 7.89 0.95
CA THR A 136 7.24 6.47 0.72
C THR A 136 6.65 5.63 1.86
N ILE A 137 6.09 4.50 1.50
CA ILE A 137 5.49 3.51 2.40
C ILE A 137 6.26 2.21 2.24
N LEU A 138 6.85 1.69 3.32
CA LEU A 138 7.58 0.43 3.30
C LEU A 138 6.62 -0.75 3.07
N THR A 139 7.08 -1.78 2.35
CA THR A 139 6.33 -3.02 2.11
C THR A 139 7.01 -4.21 2.79
N PHE A 140 6.37 -5.38 2.75
CA PHE A 140 7.00 -6.63 3.19
C PHE A 140 8.04 -7.17 2.19
N GLN A 141 8.14 -6.60 0.99
CA GLN A 141 9.20 -6.93 0.05
C GLN A 141 10.52 -6.30 0.55
N PHE A 142 11.60 -7.09 0.55
CA PHE A 142 12.92 -6.56 0.91
C PHE A 142 13.31 -5.38 0.02
N SER A 143 13.67 -4.25 0.64
CA SER A 143 13.91 -2.94 -0.01
C SER A 143 12.74 -2.36 -0.81
N GLY A 144 11.55 -2.94 -0.67
CA GLY A 144 10.35 -2.53 -1.36
C GLY A 144 9.66 -1.34 -0.70
N HIS A 145 9.23 -0.39 -1.52
CA HIS A 145 8.45 0.75 -1.06
C HIS A 145 7.40 1.17 -2.10
N LEU A 146 6.32 1.78 -1.64
CA LEU A 146 5.29 2.41 -2.46
C LEU A 146 5.42 3.93 -2.34
N LYS A 147 5.44 4.64 -3.45
CA LYS A 147 5.41 6.10 -3.51
C LYS A 147 3.97 6.59 -3.54
N VAL A 148 3.64 7.54 -2.66
CA VAL A 148 2.35 8.22 -2.65
C VAL A 148 2.46 9.51 -3.46
N HIS A 149 1.58 9.68 -4.43
CA HIS A 149 1.40 10.93 -5.17
C HIS A 149 0.00 11.46 -4.92
N ARG A 150 -0.09 12.74 -4.55
CA ARG A 150 -1.36 13.46 -4.50
C ARG A 150 -1.54 14.29 -5.78
N PRO A 151 -2.77 14.41 -6.28
CA PRO A 151 -3.09 15.36 -7.33
C PRO A 151 -2.67 16.78 -6.91
N PHE A 152 -2.09 17.55 -7.84
CA PHE A 152 -1.55 18.89 -7.53
C PHE A 152 -2.65 19.88 -7.11
N PHE A 153 -3.87 19.68 -7.62
CA PHE A 153 -5.08 20.37 -7.21
C PHE A 153 -5.90 19.43 -6.34
N ASP A 154 -5.39 19.20 -5.13
CA ASP A 154 -6.10 18.45 -4.10
C ASP A 154 -7.04 19.41 -3.38
N ASP A 155 -8.31 19.38 -3.77
CA ASP A 155 -9.42 20.02 -3.05
C ASP A 155 -9.92 19.16 -1.87
N GLY A 156 -9.17 18.10 -1.51
CA GLY A 156 -9.54 17.11 -0.51
C GLY A 156 -10.52 16.06 -1.01
N THR A 157 -11.05 16.20 -2.24
CA THR A 157 -12.01 15.24 -2.80
C THR A 157 -11.33 14.12 -3.58
N ARG A 158 -10.14 14.38 -4.10
CA ARG A 158 -9.43 13.45 -4.98
C ARG A 158 -8.68 12.38 -4.19
N ASP A 159 -8.65 11.19 -4.78
CA ASP A 159 -7.99 10.04 -4.18
C ASP A 159 -6.47 10.04 -4.44
N SER A 160 -5.71 9.48 -3.50
CA SER A 160 -4.26 9.34 -3.63
C SER A 160 -3.87 8.27 -4.66
N ILE A 161 -2.73 8.50 -5.32
CA ILE A 161 -2.16 7.62 -6.34
C ILE A 161 -0.96 6.90 -5.72
N ILE A 162 -0.91 5.57 -5.86
CA ILE A 162 0.15 4.73 -5.28
C ILE A 162 0.96 4.10 -6.39
N ASN A 163 2.28 4.35 -6.41
CA ASN A 163 3.18 3.94 -7.49
C ASN A 163 2.64 4.28 -8.90
N GLY A 164 2.05 5.47 -9.04
CA GLY A 164 1.46 5.94 -10.30
C GLY A 164 0.11 5.28 -10.66
N LYS A 165 -0.49 4.48 -9.78
CA LYS A 165 -1.76 3.78 -10.01
C LYS A 165 -2.86 4.40 -9.16
N LEU A 166 -3.98 4.74 -9.80
CA LEU A 166 -5.18 5.14 -9.09
C LEU A 166 -5.86 3.91 -8.48
N ILE A 167 -6.12 3.95 -7.18
CA ILE A 167 -6.91 2.93 -6.49
C ILE A 167 -8.38 3.28 -6.73
N LYS A 168 -9.14 2.36 -7.32
CA LYS A 168 -10.57 2.55 -7.61
C LYS A 168 -11.46 1.76 -6.65
N ASP A 169 -11.02 0.57 -6.27
CA ASP A 169 -11.78 -0.33 -5.42
C ASP A 169 -11.27 -0.21 -3.98
N TRP A 170 -11.74 0.81 -3.28
CA TRP A 170 -11.35 1.09 -1.91
C TRP A 170 -12.00 0.11 -0.92
N GLU A 171 -11.21 -0.41 0.02
CA GLU A 171 -11.70 -1.15 1.19
C GLU A 171 -12.66 -2.30 0.84
N ILE A 172 -12.29 -3.09 -0.18
CA ILE A 172 -12.97 -4.35 -0.53
C ILE A 172 -13.19 -5.21 0.72
N TYR A 173 -12.23 -5.17 1.64
CA TYR A 173 -12.35 -5.74 2.97
C TYR A 173 -11.63 -4.86 3.99
N ASN A 174 -12.20 -4.72 5.19
CA ASN A 174 -11.58 -4.03 6.32
C ASN A 174 -12.15 -4.56 7.64
N ASP A 175 -11.34 -5.26 8.44
CA ASP A 175 -11.69 -5.67 9.81
C ASP A 175 -10.81 -4.98 10.89
N GLY A 176 -10.08 -3.93 10.49
CA GLY A 176 -9.10 -3.24 11.32
C GLY A 176 -7.75 -3.95 11.50
N ARG A 177 -7.64 -5.24 11.17
CA ARG A 177 -6.38 -6.02 11.19
C ARG A 177 -5.87 -6.35 9.79
N VAL A 178 -6.76 -6.55 8.85
CA VAL A 178 -6.49 -6.76 7.43
C VAL A 178 -7.38 -5.78 6.66
N ILE A 179 -6.74 -4.94 5.87
CA ILE A 179 -7.40 -4.01 4.94
C ILE A 179 -7.00 -4.43 3.53
N VAL A 180 -7.96 -4.45 2.61
CA VAL A 180 -7.70 -4.79 1.21
C VAL A 180 -8.29 -3.75 0.29
N HIS A 181 -7.46 -3.20 -0.58
CA HIS A 181 -7.85 -2.35 -1.71
C HIS A 181 -7.58 -3.07 -3.02
N GLY A 182 -8.43 -2.87 -4.01
CA GLY A 182 -8.19 -3.32 -5.37
C GLY A 182 -7.39 -2.31 -6.18
N VAL A 183 -6.37 -2.78 -6.89
CA VAL A 183 -5.54 -1.97 -7.78
C VAL A 183 -5.63 -2.47 -9.21
N PRO A 184 -5.59 -1.56 -10.21
CA PRO A 184 -5.80 -1.93 -11.60
C PRO A 184 -4.67 -2.82 -12.16
N ARG A 185 -3.46 -2.72 -11.60
CA ARG A 185 -2.28 -3.43 -12.09
C ARG A 185 -1.28 -3.71 -10.98
N VAL A 186 -0.40 -4.68 -11.22
CA VAL A 186 0.71 -5.05 -10.34
C VAL A 186 1.67 -3.87 -10.11
N PHE A 187 2.24 -3.78 -8.91
CA PHE A 187 3.33 -2.90 -8.57
C PHE A 187 4.64 -3.60 -8.94
N CYS A 188 5.41 -2.99 -9.82
CA CYS A 188 6.73 -3.47 -10.22
C CYS A 188 7.77 -2.48 -9.71
N ASP A 189 9.01 -2.92 -9.51
CA ASP A 189 10.13 -2.00 -9.27
C ASP A 189 10.32 -1.15 -10.53
N SER A 190 9.67 -0.01 -10.58
CA SER A 190 9.88 0.97 -11.61
C SER A 190 11.04 1.88 -11.20
N SER A 191 12.27 1.39 -11.41
CA SER A 191 13.40 2.32 -11.58
C SER A 191 13.26 3.16 -12.86
N ASN A 192 12.28 2.89 -13.74
CA ASN A 192 11.99 3.68 -14.94
C ASN A 192 10.56 3.45 -15.45
N THR A 193 9.53 3.95 -14.77
CA THR A 193 8.28 4.22 -15.48
C THR A 193 8.28 5.67 -15.89
N ASN A 194 8.20 5.91 -17.20
CA ASN A 194 7.97 7.20 -17.86
C ASN A 194 6.84 8.05 -17.23
N PHE A 195 6.04 7.51 -16.31
CA PHE A 195 5.12 8.30 -15.49
C PHE A 195 5.82 9.37 -14.66
N ASP A 196 6.97 9.11 -14.03
CA ASP A 196 7.71 10.16 -13.29
C ASP A 196 8.10 11.30 -14.26
N GLY A 197 8.51 10.96 -15.48
CA GLY A 197 8.82 11.92 -16.55
C GLY A 197 7.58 12.62 -17.15
N ILE A 198 6.46 11.93 -17.30
CA ILE A 198 5.19 12.46 -17.83
C ILE A 198 4.50 13.36 -16.81
N TYR A 199 4.52 13.00 -15.52
CA TYR A 199 4.09 13.86 -14.42
C TYR A 199 5.03 15.07 -14.31
N GLN A 200 6.36 14.90 -14.38
CA GLN A 200 7.31 16.03 -14.40
C GLN A 200 7.13 16.93 -15.63
N PHE A 201 6.86 16.37 -16.81
CA PHE A 201 6.59 17.13 -18.03
C PHE A 201 5.26 17.88 -17.93
N ALA A 202 4.18 17.22 -17.47
CA ALA A 202 2.92 17.88 -17.15
C ALA A 202 3.14 19.00 -16.12
N ASN A 203 4.10 18.87 -15.20
CA ASN A 203 4.46 19.91 -14.23
C ASN A 203 5.17 21.12 -14.85
N THR A 204 5.77 21.01 -16.04
CA THR A 204 6.39 22.13 -16.79
C THR A 204 5.42 22.89 -17.70
N LEU A 205 4.21 22.37 -17.93
CA LEU A 205 3.23 23.02 -18.80
C LEU A 205 2.61 24.27 -18.15
N PRO A 206 2.14 25.24 -18.95
CA PRO A 206 1.28 26.33 -18.47
C PRO A 206 0.00 25.80 -17.80
N GLN A 207 -0.53 26.55 -16.84
CA GLN A 207 -1.58 26.10 -15.91
C GLN A 207 -2.85 25.57 -16.59
N ASP A 208 -3.25 26.20 -17.69
CA ASP A 208 -4.39 25.83 -18.56
C ASP A 208 -4.19 24.49 -19.27
N LYS A 209 -2.94 24.06 -19.46
CA LYS A 209 -2.58 22.81 -20.14
C LYS A 209 -2.25 21.67 -19.19
N LYS A 210 -1.99 21.96 -17.91
CA LYS A 210 -1.73 20.93 -16.88
C LYS A 210 -2.94 20.06 -16.62
N GLU A 211 -4.12 20.67 -16.52
CA GLU A 211 -5.36 19.98 -16.22
C GLU A 211 -5.74 18.98 -17.33
N ILE A 212 -5.62 19.40 -18.59
CA ILE A 212 -5.85 18.56 -19.76
C ILE A 212 -4.83 17.41 -19.85
N ALA A 213 -3.55 17.69 -19.61
CA ALA A 213 -2.51 16.68 -19.63
C ALA A 213 -2.70 15.64 -18.52
N GLN A 214 -3.08 16.07 -17.31
CA GLN A 214 -3.36 15.18 -16.19
C GLN A 214 -4.56 14.29 -16.47
N THR A 215 -5.68 14.83 -16.96
CA THR A 215 -6.86 14.02 -17.33
C THR A 215 -6.52 12.93 -18.35
N MET A 216 -5.73 13.24 -19.38
CA MET A 216 -5.30 12.25 -20.37
C MET A 216 -4.39 11.15 -19.80
N ILE A 217 -3.57 11.46 -18.79
CA ILE A 217 -2.69 10.48 -18.11
C ILE A 217 -3.51 9.50 -17.26
N PHE A 218 -4.68 9.90 -16.76
CA PHE A 218 -5.53 9.08 -15.88
C PHE A 218 -6.58 8.23 -16.63
N GLU A 219 -6.80 8.49 -17.92
CA GLU A 219 -7.77 7.78 -18.77
C GLU A 219 -7.16 6.67 -19.66
N THR A 220 -5.84 6.49 -19.64
CA THR A 220 -5.10 5.44 -20.38
C THR A 220 -4.64 4.27 -19.48
#